data_AF-A0AAV5YWW0-F1
#
_entry.id   AF-A0AAV5YWW0-F1
#
_cell.length_a   1.000
_cell.length_b   1.000
_cell.length_c   1.000
_cell.angle_alpha   90.00
_cell.angle_beta   90.00
_cell.angle_gamma   90.00
#
_symmetry.space_group_name_H-M   'P 1'
#
loop_
_entity.id
_entity.type
_entity.pdbx_description
1 polymer ?
#
loop_
_entity_poly.entity_id
_entity_poly.type
_entity_poly.pdbx_seq_one_letter_code
_entity_poly.pdbx_strand_id
1 'polypeptide(L)'
;DPCAIYSGSAPLPPGVDEMVFAGWLRGSGVPMVSCRTVHIDVPAEADIVLEGWVDPAERRLEGPFGDHTGYYSLARDYPVFHLKAITRRRNPIYPTTIVGRPPQEDYWLGKATERIFLPIIRMMLPEVVDMNMPAEGVFHNLVIVSIKKRYPGHARKVMYALWGLGLMMLAKNIVVVSDHVNVHDLSEVAWRATGNIDPKRDLVIVDGPMDDLDHAAMRHRFGGKLGVDATEKTEADGIGQPWPEEIVMSEDIRALVTRRWAEYGL
;
A
#
# COMPACT_ATOMS: atom_id res chain seq x y z
N ASP A 1 21.38 -3.31 9.01
CA ASP A 1 20.28 -4.17 9.48
C ASP A 1 19.05 -3.96 8.60
N PRO A 2 18.52 -5.00 7.93
CA PRO A 2 17.34 -4.88 7.07
C PRO A 2 16.06 -4.46 7.81
N CYS A 3 15.90 -4.80 9.10
CA CYS A 3 14.72 -4.35 9.86
C CYS A 3 14.71 -2.82 10.03
N ALA A 4 15.88 -2.22 10.28
CA ALA A 4 16.02 -0.77 10.36
C ALA A 4 15.70 -0.09 9.01
N ILE A 5 16.14 -0.67 7.88
CA ILE A 5 15.82 -0.15 6.54
C ILE A 5 14.32 -0.16 6.30
N TYR A 6 13.64 -1.29 6.52
CA TYR A 6 12.20 -1.39 6.34
C TYR A 6 11.45 -0.45 7.30
N SER A 7 11.87 -0.35 8.56
CA SER A 7 11.17 0.47 9.57
C SER A 7 11.07 1.95 9.19
N GLY A 8 12.07 2.48 8.48
CA GLY A 8 12.03 3.87 7.99
C GLY A 8 10.98 4.14 6.92
N SER A 9 10.41 3.08 6.31
CA SER A 9 9.29 3.17 5.36
C SER A 9 7.94 2.82 5.97
N ALA A 10 7.91 2.31 7.21
CA ALA A 10 6.68 1.82 7.83
C ALA A 10 5.77 3.00 8.24
N PRO A 11 4.44 2.91 7.98
CA PRO A 11 3.49 3.98 8.31
C PRO A 11 3.11 3.96 9.80
N LEU A 12 4.09 4.22 10.67
CA LEU A 12 3.89 4.19 12.11
C LEU A 12 3.09 5.41 12.59
N PRO A 13 2.29 5.27 13.67
CA PRO A 13 1.63 6.41 14.29
C PRO A 13 2.64 7.46 14.79
N PRO A 14 2.27 8.75 14.78
CA PRO A 14 3.11 9.79 15.37
C PRO A 14 3.50 9.44 16.82
N GLY A 15 4.79 9.53 17.12
CA GLY A 15 5.34 9.24 18.46
C GLY A 15 5.77 7.79 18.68
N VAL A 16 5.57 6.89 17.70
CA VAL A 16 6.22 5.57 17.70
C VAL A 16 7.54 5.68 16.97
N ASP A 17 8.63 5.41 17.68
CA ASP A 17 9.98 5.44 17.13
C ASP A 17 10.24 4.24 16.19
N GLU A 18 10.72 4.51 14.98
CA GLU A 18 11.00 3.51 13.95
C GLU A 18 12.06 2.50 14.41
N MET A 19 13.05 2.90 15.21
CA MET A 19 14.07 2.00 15.73
C MET A 19 13.53 1.07 16.82
N VAL A 20 12.54 1.52 17.59
CA VAL A 20 11.79 0.64 18.52
C VAL A 20 11.02 -0.41 17.72
N PHE A 21 10.34 0.00 16.65
CA PHE A 21 9.63 -0.93 15.77
C PHE A 21 10.58 -1.91 15.05
N ALA A 22 11.73 -1.44 14.56
CA ALA A 22 12.78 -2.30 14.01
C ALA A 22 13.28 -3.32 15.06
N GLY A 23 13.42 -2.89 16.32
CA GLY A 23 13.80 -3.77 17.42
C GLY A 23 12.76 -4.85 17.72
N TRP A 24 11.48 -4.48 17.66
CA TRP A 24 10.38 -5.44 17.79
C TRP A 24 10.39 -6.48 16.65
N LEU A 25 10.56 -6.05 15.40
CA LEU A 25 10.66 -6.96 14.24
C LEU A 25 11.85 -7.93 14.37
N ARG A 26 13.00 -7.44 14.85
CA ARG A 26 14.19 -8.25 15.06
C ARG A 26 14.10 -9.17 16.29
N GLY A 27 13.24 -8.87 17.25
CA GLY A 27 13.20 -9.52 18.56
C GLY A 27 14.32 -9.09 19.53
N SER A 28 15.04 -8.01 19.22
CA SER A 28 16.11 -7.44 20.06
C SER A 28 16.32 -5.96 19.73
N GLY A 29 16.84 -5.15 20.66
CA GLY A 29 17.03 -3.70 20.45
C GLY A 29 18.06 -3.34 19.38
N VAL A 30 17.88 -2.21 18.67
CA VAL A 30 18.82 -1.74 17.64
C VAL A 30 20.01 -1.10 18.37
N PRO A 31 21.26 -1.56 18.16
CA PRO A 31 22.41 -0.86 18.71
C PRO A 31 22.52 0.53 18.10
N MET A 32 22.55 1.57 18.94
CA MET A 32 22.63 2.97 18.52
C MET A 32 23.96 3.61 18.93
N VAL A 33 24.38 4.64 18.22
CA VAL A 33 25.56 5.45 18.53
C VAL A 33 25.29 6.93 18.21
N SER A 34 25.81 7.83 19.04
CA SER A 34 25.67 9.27 18.80
C SER A 34 26.50 9.74 17.60
N CYS A 35 25.89 10.59 16.78
CA CYS A 35 26.55 11.32 15.71
C CYS A 35 27.71 12.18 16.22
N ARG A 36 28.65 12.52 15.32
CA ARG A 36 29.86 13.31 15.65
C ARG A 36 29.61 14.80 15.70
N THR A 37 28.65 15.29 14.93
CA THR A 37 28.49 16.72 14.62
C THR A 37 27.10 17.27 14.86
N VAL A 38 26.13 16.40 15.15
CA VAL A 38 24.72 16.69 15.46
C VAL A 38 24.25 15.85 16.66
N HIS A 39 23.20 16.30 17.36
CA HIS A 39 22.69 15.68 18.58
C HIS A 39 21.60 14.63 18.28
N ILE A 40 21.92 13.64 17.46
CA ILE A 40 21.03 12.55 17.06
C ILE A 40 21.80 11.24 17.18
N ASP A 41 21.10 10.17 17.57
CA ASP A 41 21.64 8.81 17.56
C ASP A 41 21.25 8.09 16.26
N VAL A 42 22.17 7.26 15.74
CA VAL A 42 22.00 6.48 14.51
C VAL A 42 22.32 5.01 14.75
N PRO A 43 21.86 4.08 13.90
CA PRO A 43 22.23 2.67 14.02
C PRO A 43 23.76 2.49 14.00
N ALA A 44 24.32 1.88 15.05
CA ALA A 44 25.76 1.72 15.23
C ALA A 44 26.42 0.85 14.13
N GLU A 45 25.63 0.02 13.46
CA GLU A 45 26.09 -0.86 12.39
C GLU A 45 25.90 -0.25 10.99
N ALA A 46 25.43 0.99 10.86
CA ALA A 46 25.30 1.65 9.58
C ALA A 46 26.63 1.69 8.81
N ASP A 47 26.59 1.39 7.51
CA ASP A 47 27.78 1.42 6.65
C ASP A 47 28.28 2.86 6.42
N ILE A 48 27.34 3.79 6.18
CA ILE A 48 27.57 5.19 5.87
C ILE A 48 26.51 6.03 6.59
N VAL A 49 26.94 7.09 7.28
CA VAL A 49 26.07 8.09 7.91
C VAL A 49 26.44 9.47 7.39
N LEU A 50 25.43 10.19 6.93
CA LEU A 50 25.54 11.57 6.48
C LEU A 50 24.98 12.49 7.56
N GLU A 51 25.84 13.31 8.17
CA GLU A 51 25.46 14.23 9.22
C GLU A 51 25.42 15.65 8.68
N GLY A 52 24.39 16.43 9.02
CA GLY A 52 24.18 17.75 8.45
C GLY A 52 22.97 18.45 9.02
N TRP A 53 22.52 19.48 8.31
CA TRP A 53 21.34 20.26 8.66
C TRP A 53 20.59 20.70 7.40
N VAL A 54 19.34 21.12 7.58
CA VAL A 54 18.47 21.66 6.53
C VAL A 54 18.02 23.04 6.96
N ASP A 55 18.22 24.07 6.13
CA ASP A 55 17.54 25.36 6.30
C ASP A 55 16.22 25.30 5.51
N PRO A 56 15.05 25.36 6.17
CA PRO A 56 13.76 25.33 5.50
C PRO A 56 13.53 26.48 4.49
N ALA A 57 14.28 27.57 4.61
CA ALA A 57 14.20 28.71 3.69
C ALA A 57 15.06 28.51 2.43
N GLU A 58 16.10 27.69 2.48
CA GLU A 58 16.91 27.39 1.31
C GLU A 58 16.32 26.23 0.52
N ARG A 59 15.98 26.50 -0.74
CA ARG A 59 15.42 25.49 -1.64
C ARG A 59 16.16 25.49 -2.98
N ARG A 60 16.23 24.32 -3.61
CA ARG A 60 16.78 24.12 -4.95
C ARG A 60 15.87 23.22 -5.75
N LEU A 61 15.91 23.41 -7.07
CA LEU A 61 15.19 22.58 -8.01
C LEU A 61 15.75 21.15 -7.97
N GLU A 62 14.91 20.19 -7.62
CA GLU A 62 15.14 18.75 -7.73
C GLU A 62 14.36 18.22 -8.93
N GLY A 63 14.85 17.13 -9.53
CA GLY A 63 14.23 16.48 -10.68
C GLY A 63 14.48 17.17 -12.04
N PRO A 64 13.83 16.70 -13.11
CA PRO A 64 12.87 15.58 -13.12
C PRO A 64 13.56 14.25 -12.79
N PHE A 65 12.82 13.33 -12.17
CA PHE A 65 13.33 12.01 -11.77
C PHE A 65 12.31 10.93 -12.10
N GLY A 66 12.76 9.77 -12.59
CA GLY A 66 11.88 8.63 -12.88
C GLY A 66 11.43 7.98 -11.58
N ASP A 67 10.13 7.84 -11.37
CA ASP A 67 9.55 7.49 -10.07
C ASP A 67 8.80 6.15 -10.08
N HIS A 68 8.41 5.69 -8.89
CA HIS A 68 7.65 4.44 -8.66
C HIS A 68 6.31 4.40 -9.40
N THR A 69 5.78 5.55 -9.80
CA THR A 69 4.59 5.65 -10.65
C THR A 69 4.82 5.13 -12.08
N GLY A 70 6.08 4.92 -12.48
CA GLY A 70 6.49 4.60 -13.84
C GLY A 70 6.63 5.80 -14.76
N TYR A 71 6.52 7.02 -14.23
CA TYR A 71 6.63 8.28 -14.96
C TYR A 71 7.75 9.15 -14.38
N TYR A 72 8.15 10.18 -15.13
CA TYR A 72 9.02 11.22 -14.61
C TYR A 72 8.22 12.18 -13.73
N SER A 73 8.59 12.28 -12.46
CA SER A 73 8.12 13.31 -11.54
C SER A 73 8.58 14.69 -12.02
N LEU A 74 7.70 15.67 -11.85
CA LEU A 74 7.95 17.06 -12.27
C LEU A 74 8.99 17.72 -11.36
N ALA A 75 9.87 18.53 -11.94
CA ALA A 75 10.87 19.26 -11.18
C ALA A 75 10.21 20.28 -10.23
N ARG A 76 10.67 20.34 -8.98
CA ARG A 76 10.17 21.28 -7.96
C ARG A 76 11.27 21.69 -6.98
N ASP A 77 11.03 22.80 -6.28
CA ASP A 77 11.94 23.27 -5.24
C ASP A 77 11.79 22.44 -3.96
N TYR A 78 12.85 21.77 -3.53
CA TYR A 78 12.94 21.06 -2.24
C TYR A 78 14.04 21.64 -1.34
N PRO A 79 13.96 21.43 -0.01
CA PRO A 79 14.99 21.89 0.91
C PRO A 79 16.37 21.29 0.63
N VAL A 80 17.42 22.07 0.87
CA VAL A 80 18.81 21.61 0.69
C VAL A 80 19.34 20.98 1.98
N PHE A 81 19.89 19.78 1.86
CA PHE A 81 20.65 19.15 2.94
C PHE A 81 22.13 19.57 2.88
N HIS A 82 22.58 20.27 3.92
CA HIS A 82 23.96 20.71 4.07
C HIS A 82 24.78 19.68 4.84
N LEU A 83 25.61 18.94 4.12
CA LEU A 83 26.48 17.91 4.69
C LEU A 83 27.62 18.54 5.50
N LYS A 84 27.73 18.14 6.77
CA LYS A 84 28.77 18.56 7.71
C LYS A 84 29.83 17.48 7.94
N ALA A 85 29.42 16.21 7.96
CA ALA A 85 30.34 15.08 8.10
C ALA A 85 29.80 13.82 7.41
N ILE A 86 30.73 12.98 6.94
CA ILE A 86 30.45 11.61 6.53
C ILE A 86 31.21 10.70 7.48
N THR A 87 30.50 9.85 8.22
CA THR A 87 31.12 8.77 9.00
C THR A 87 30.79 7.43 8.34
N ARG A 88 31.76 6.50 8.34
CA ARG A 88 31.61 5.23 7.64
C ARG A 88 32.45 4.13 8.25
N ARG A 89 32.05 2.89 8.00
CA ARG A 89 32.89 1.70 8.26
C ARG A 89 34.10 1.69 7.32
N ARG A 90 35.11 0.86 7.64
CA ARG A 90 36.37 0.76 6.87
C ARG A 90 36.11 0.40 5.40
N ASN A 91 35.28 -0.62 5.18
CA ASN A 91 34.87 -1.13 3.87
C ASN A 91 33.33 -1.07 3.79
N PRO A 92 32.76 0.12 3.53
CA PRO A 92 31.32 0.30 3.55
C PRO A 92 30.68 -0.30 2.30
N ILE A 93 29.46 -0.78 2.45
CA ILE A 93 28.55 -1.06 1.34
C ILE A 93 27.63 0.16 1.17
N TYR A 94 27.44 0.61 -0.07
CA TYR A 94 26.44 1.62 -0.41
C TYR A 94 25.19 0.92 -0.93
N PRO A 95 24.19 0.61 -0.09
CA PRO A 95 22.93 0.07 -0.55
C PRO A 95 22.21 1.15 -1.36
N THR A 96 21.75 0.79 -2.55
CA THR A 96 21.00 1.68 -3.42
C THR A 96 19.90 0.88 -4.09
N THR A 97 18.83 1.58 -4.44
CA THR A 97 17.69 1.02 -5.15
C THR A 97 17.37 1.89 -6.34
N ILE A 98 16.58 1.34 -7.26
CA ILE A 98 16.09 2.04 -8.43
C ILE A 98 14.57 1.94 -8.38
N VAL A 99 13.92 3.10 -8.53
CA VAL A 99 12.47 3.19 -8.70
C VAL A 99 12.15 3.36 -10.18
N GLY A 100 10.92 3.00 -10.56
CA GLY A 100 10.48 3.05 -11.93
C GLY A 100 9.13 2.37 -12.08
N ARG A 101 8.84 1.86 -13.28
CA ARG A 101 7.60 1.10 -13.51
C ARG A 101 7.55 -0.11 -12.58
N PRO A 102 6.47 -0.30 -11.80
CA PRO A 102 6.37 -1.39 -10.84
C PRO A 102 6.28 -2.76 -11.56
N PRO A 103 6.69 -3.85 -10.90
CA PRO A 103 7.22 -3.90 -9.53
C PRO A 103 8.72 -3.54 -9.47
N GLN A 104 9.10 -2.76 -8.46
CA GLN A 104 10.50 -2.57 -8.02
C GLN A 104 10.61 -2.94 -6.53
N GLU A 105 11.74 -2.68 -5.88
CA GLU A 105 11.97 -3.04 -4.47
C GLU A 105 10.93 -2.41 -3.51
N ASP A 106 10.58 -1.16 -3.77
CA ASP A 106 9.59 -0.39 -3.02
C ASP A 106 8.20 -1.05 -2.99
N TYR A 107 7.77 -1.67 -4.10
CA TYR A 107 6.55 -2.47 -4.13
C TYR A 107 6.58 -3.61 -3.11
N TRP A 108 7.70 -4.32 -3.00
CA TRP A 108 7.83 -5.44 -2.05
C TRP A 108 7.89 -4.96 -0.59
N LEU A 109 8.48 -3.80 -0.33
CA LEU A 109 8.40 -3.15 0.98
C LEU A 109 6.96 -2.74 1.31
N GLY A 110 6.24 -2.16 0.34
CA GLY A 110 4.82 -1.85 0.46
C GLY A 110 3.96 -3.10 0.72
N LYS A 111 4.30 -4.23 0.07
CA LYS A 111 3.64 -5.51 0.28
C LYS A 111 3.87 -6.05 1.69
N ALA A 112 5.07 -5.89 2.24
CA ALA A 112 5.34 -6.23 3.64
C ALA A 112 4.51 -5.36 4.59
N THR A 113 4.45 -4.04 4.34
CA THR A 113 3.61 -3.09 5.08
C THR A 113 2.14 -3.52 5.08
N GLU A 114 1.60 -3.84 3.90
CA GLU A 114 0.23 -4.35 3.75
C GLU A 114 -0.05 -5.53 4.69
N ARG A 115 0.82 -6.54 4.67
CA ARG A 115 0.63 -7.77 5.47
C ARG A 115 0.82 -7.54 6.96
N ILE A 116 1.83 -6.76 7.35
CA ILE A 116 2.16 -6.48 8.75
C ILE A 116 1.07 -5.64 9.43
N PHE A 117 0.48 -4.68 8.70
CA PHE A 117 -0.54 -3.77 9.25
C PHE A 117 -1.97 -4.26 9.07
N LEU A 118 -2.25 -5.26 8.22
CA LEU A 118 -3.59 -5.84 8.06
C LEU A 118 -4.25 -6.25 9.39
N PRO A 119 -3.57 -6.91 10.35
CA PRO A 119 -4.16 -7.21 11.65
C PRO A 119 -4.65 -5.97 12.40
N ILE A 120 -3.89 -4.87 12.35
CA ILE A 120 -4.26 -3.58 12.97
C ILE A 120 -5.48 -2.98 12.27
N ILE A 121 -5.51 -3.03 10.93
CA ILE A 121 -6.67 -2.61 10.14
C ILE A 121 -7.91 -3.41 10.55
N ARG A 122 -7.80 -4.74 10.70
CA ARG A 122 -8.91 -5.60 11.14
C ARG A 122 -9.39 -5.32 12.57
N MET A 123 -8.53 -4.79 13.46
CA MET A 123 -8.99 -4.33 14.77
C MET A 123 -9.96 -3.15 14.67
N MET A 124 -9.75 -2.26 13.70
CA MET A 124 -10.61 -1.09 13.45
C MET A 124 -11.79 -1.41 12.52
N LEU A 125 -11.57 -2.33 11.58
CA LEU A 125 -12.50 -2.76 10.54
C LEU A 125 -12.63 -4.29 10.57
N PRO A 126 -13.32 -4.87 11.58
CA PRO A 126 -13.41 -6.32 11.75
C PRO A 126 -14.15 -7.04 10.62
N GLU A 127 -14.87 -6.30 9.77
CA GLU A 127 -15.46 -6.82 8.55
C GLU A 127 -14.45 -7.09 7.42
N VAL A 128 -13.25 -6.52 7.47
CA VAL A 128 -12.21 -6.72 6.44
C VAL A 128 -11.68 -8.15 6.56
N VAL A 129 -11.86 -8.91 5.48
CA VAL A 129 -11.37 -10.28 5.38
C VAL A 129 -9.96 -10.28 4.82
N ASP A 130 -9.66 -9.58 3.74
CA ASP A 130 -8.30 -9.43 3.23
C ASP A 130 -8.17 -8.12 2.43
N MET A 131 -6.95 -7.73 2.10
CA MET A 131 -6.67 -6.61 1.22
C MET A 131 -5.51 -6.89 0.27
N ASN A 132 -5.41 -6.13 -0.82
CA ASN A 132 -4.30 -6.19 -1.75
C ASN A 132 -4.00 -4.81 -2.33
N MET A 133 -2.73 -4.47 -2.36
CA MET A 133 -2.13 -3.27 -2.94
C MET A 133 -1.24 -3.71 -4.10
N PRO A 134 -1.82 -4.05 -5.28
CA PRO A 134 -1.10 -4.68 -6.37
C PRO A 134 -0.07 -3.75 -7.04
N ALA A 135 0.91 -4.35 -7.71
CA ALA A 135 1.95 -3.61 -8.45
C ALA A 135 1.35 -2.76 -9.59
N GLU A 136 0.32 -3.27 -10.25
CA GLU A 136 -0.49 -2.60 -11.28
C GLU A 136 -1.16 -1.33 -10.73
N GLY A 137 -1.38 -1.31 -9.42
CA GLY A 137 -1.91 -0.20 -8.64
C GLY A 137 -0.83 0.73 -8.09
N VAL A 138 0.43 0.61 -8.50
CA VAL A 138 1.55 1.38 -7.94
C VAL A 138 1.58 1.20 -6.40
N PHE A 139 1.30 -0.01 -5.92
CA PHE A 139 1.01 -0.37 -4.53
C PHE A 139 -0.16 0.42 -3.90
N HIS A 140 -0.06 1.75 -3.72
CA HIS A 140 -1.04 2.54 -2.98
C HIS A 140 -2.17 3.15 -3.81
N ASN A 141 -2.00 3.36 -5.13
CA ASN A 141 -3.05 4.00 -5.94
C ASN A 141 -4.30 3.12 -6.13
N LEU A 142 -4.17 1.81 -5.98
CA LEU A 142 -5.30 0.87 -5.98
C LEU A 142 -5.24 0.00 -4.74
N VAL A 143 -6.27 0.07 -3.91
CA VAL A 143 -6.49 -0.83 -2.77
C VAL A 143 -7.70 -1.70 -3.09
N ILE A 144 -7.50 -3.01 -3.09
CA ILE A 144 -8.57 -4.00 -3.21
C ILE A 144 -8.82 -4.55 -1.80
N VAL A 145 -10.07 -4.64 -1.37
CA VAL A 145 -10.43 -5.12 -0.03
C VAL A 145 -11.63 -6.05 -0.09
N SER A 146 -11.53 -7.24 0.49
CA SER A 146 -12.67 -8.15 0.66
C SER A 146 -13.31 -7.93 2.02
N ILE A 147 -14.64 -7.92 2.07
CA ILE A 147 -15.38 -7.66 3.31
C ILE A 147 -16.50 -8.67 3.52
N LYS A 148 -16.72 -9.02 4.79
CA LYS A 148 -17.94 -9.71 5.20
C LYS A 148 -19.09 -8.70 5.32
N LYS A 149 -19.78 -8.49 4.19
CA LYS A 149 -20.92 -7.56 4.11
C LYS A 149 -22.06 -8.01 5.02
N ARG A 150 -22.64 -7.08 5.78
CA ARG A 150 -23.71 -7.37 6.76
C ARG A 150 -24.90 -6.43 6.68
N TYR A 151 -24.76 -5.27 6.05
CA TYR A 151 -25.80 -4.26 5.94
C TYR A 151 -25.56 -3.35 4.72
N PRO A 152 -26.58 -2.59 4.27
CA PRO A 152 -26.45 -1.68 3.13
C PRO A 152 -25.42 -0.58 3.38
N GLY A 153 -24.62 -0.26 2.37
CA GLY A 153 -23.57 0.78 2.49
C GLY A 153 -22.35 0.37 3.31
N HIS A 154 -22.23 -0.89 3.75
CA HIS A 154 -21.07 -1.37 4.51
C HIS A 154 -19.74 -1.20 3.75
N ALA A 155 -19.75 -1.43 2.43
CA ALA A 155 -18.59 -1.19 1.57
C ALA A 155 -18.15 0.28 1.60
N ARG A 156 -19.11 1.23 1.54
CA ARG A 156 -18.81 2.66 1.62
C ARG A 156 -18.22 3.04 2.98
N LYS A 157 -18.73 2.47 4.08
CA LYS A 157 -18.14 2.65 5.42
C LYS A 157 -16.66 2.23 5.44
N VAL A 158 -16.32 1.10 4.83
CA VAL A 158 -14.93 0.62 4.71
C VAL A 158 -14.09 1.57 3.86
N MET A 159 -14.58 2.04 2.71
CA MET A 159 -13.87 3.01 1.85
C MET A 159 -13.51 4.29 2.63
N TYR A 160 -14.49 4.92 3.28
CA TYR A 160 -14.28 6.14 4.06
C TYR A 160 -13.34 5.94 5.24
N ALA A 161 -13.42 4.79 5.90
CA ALA A 161 -12.50 4.47 6.98
C ALA A 161 -11.06 4.34 6.46
N LEU A 162 -10.83 3.60 5.38
CA LEU A 162 -9.50 3.45 4.77
C LEU A 162 -8.93 4.80 4.32
N TRP A 163 -9.72 5.65 3.68
CA TRP A 163 -9.28 7.02 3.34
C TRP A 163 -9.01 7.91 4.56
N GLY A 164 -9.51 7.55 5.74
CA GLY A 164 -9.22 8.23 6.99
C GLY A 164 -7.98 7.72 7.73
N LEU A 165 -7.34 6.64 7.28
CA LEU A 165 -6.25 5.96 8.01
C LEU A 165 -4.87 6.34 7.48
N GLY A 166 -4.13 7.19 8.20
CA GLY A 166 -2.69 7.40 7.98
C GLY A 166 -2.33 7.61 6.51
N LEU A 167 -1.36 6.84 5.98
CA LEU A 167 -0.97 6.89 4.57
C LEU A 167 -2.00 6.28 3.60
N MET A 168 -2.99 5.50 4.06
CA MET A 168 -4.09 5.03 3.20
C MET A 168 -5.00 6.16 2.73
N MET A 169 -4.90 7.35 3.34
CA MET A 169 -5.52 8.56 2.80
C MET A 169 -5.05 8.89 1.38
N LEU A 170 -3.88 8.39 0.95
CA LEU A 170 -3.34 8.62 -0.39
C LEU A 170 -3.93 7.67 -1.43
N ALA A 171 -4.59 6.58 -1.01
CA ALA A 171 -5.21 5.63 -1.93
C ALA A 171 -6.20 6.34 -2.86
N LYS A 172 -5.94 6.25 -4.16
CA LYS A 172 -6.74 6.91 -5.20
C LYS A 172 -8.00 6.12 -5.52
N ASN A 173 -7.87 4.80 -5.62
CA ASN A 173 -8.94 3.89 -5.94
C ASN A 173 -9.08 2.82 -4.85
N ILE A 174 -10.30 2.60 -4.36
CA ILE A 174 -10.63 1.50 -3.46
C ILE A 174 -11.70 0.63 -4.11
N VAL A 175 -11.39 -0.64 -4.34
CA VAL A 175 -12.33 -1.65 -4.84
C VAL A 175 -12.69 -2.58 -3.70
N VAL A 176 -13.97 -2.60 -3.32
CA VAL A 176 -14.48 -3.46 -2.25
C VAL A 176 -15.19 -4.66 -2.87
N VAL A 177 -14.77 -5.87 -2.53
CA VAL A 177 -15.35 -7.15 -3.01
C VAL A 177 -15.92 -7.98 -1.84
N SER A 178 -16.69 -9.02 -2.16
CA SER A 178 -17.21 -9.95 -1.15
C SER A 178 -16.10 -10.78 -0.50
N ASP A 179 -16.38 -11.36 0.67
CA ASP A 179 -15.41 -12.06 1.53
C ASP A 179 -14.78 -13.31 0.91
N HIS A 180 -15.48 -13.99 0.00
CA HIS A 180 -14.96 -15.17 -0.70
C HIS A 180 -14.02 -14.85 -1.86
N VAL A 181 -13.96 -13.60 -2.31
CA VAL A 181 -13.15 -13.20 -3.47
C VAL A 181 -11.68 -13.13 -3.08
N ASN A 182 -10.82 -13.79 -3.86
CA ASN A 182 -9.39 -13.73 -3.66
C ASN A 182 -8.83 -12.39 -4.17
N VAL A 183 -8.57 -11.46 -3.25
CA VAL A 183 -8.03 -10.12 -3.56
C VAL A 183 -6.64 -10.14 -4.22
N HIS A 184 -5.92 -11.27 -4.15
CA HIS A 184 -4.64 -11.45 -4.80
C HIS A 184 -4.74 -12.02 -6.23
N ASP A 185 -5.91 -12.52 -6.65
CA ASP A 185 -6.20 -12.86 -8.03
C ASP A 185 -6.83 -11.65 -8.74
N LEU A 186 -6.00 -10.90 -9.44
CA LEU A 186 -6.44 -9.69 -10.14
C LEU A 186 -7.40 -10.00 -11.30
N SER A 187 -7.37 -11.21 -11.85
CA SER A 187 -8.32 -11.61 -12.89
C SER A 187 -9.71 -11.83 -12.29
N GLU A 188 -9.79 -12.49 -11.12
CA GLU A 188 -11.03 -12.61 -10.37
C GLU A 188 -11.57 -11.22 -9.98
N VAL A 189 -10.72 -10.38 -9.38
CA VAL A 189 -11.13 -9.03 -8.96
C VAL A 189 -11.64 -8.22 -10.14
N ALA A 190 -10.98 -8.28 -11.30
CA ALA A 190 -11.45 -7.60 -12.50
C ALA A 190 -12.83 -8.11 -12.96
N TRP A 191 -13.05 -9.43 -12.93
CA TRP A 191 -14.35 -10.02 -13.24
C TRP A 191 -15.44 -9.53 -12.27
N ARG A 192 -15.18 -9.51 -10.95
CA ARG A 192 -16.12 -8.98 -9.96
C ARG A 192 -16.38 -7.49 -10.12
N ALA A 193 -15.33 -6.69 -10.26
CA ALA A 193 -15.44 -5.24 -10.35
C ALA A 193 -16.17 -4.77 -11.61
N THR A 194 -16.15 -5.56 -12.69
CA THR A 194 -16.85 -5.23 -13.93
C THR A 194 -18.21 -5.91 -14.08
N GLY A 195 -18.44 -7.04 -13.42
CA GLY A 195 -19.69 -7.79 -13.45
C GLY A 195 -20.69 -7.43 -12.34
N ASN A 196 -20.21 -6.99 -11.17
CA ASN A 196 -21.04 -6.85 -9.98
C ASN A 196 -21.58 -5.43 -9.74
N ILE A 197 -21.26 -4.47 -10.63
CA ILE A 197 -21.55 -3.06 -10.40
C ILE A 197 -22.61 -2.50 -11.35
N ASP A 198 -23.46 -1.63 -10.83
CA ASP A 198 -24.10 -0.57 -11.59
C ASP A 198 -23.33 0.74 -11.34
N PRO A 199 -22.68 1.33 -12.36
CA PRO A 199 -21.85 2.52 -12.15
C PRO A 199 -22.54 3.72 -11.51
N LYS A 200 -23.86 3.89 -11.68
CA LYS A 200 -24.61 5.01 -11.07
C LYS A 200 -24.87 4.76 -9.59
N ARG A 201 -24.97 3.50 -9.18
CA ARG A 201 -25.30 3.10 -7.80
C ARG A 201 -24.04 2.82 -6.97
N ASP A 202 -23.06 2.15 -7.56
CA ASP A 202 -22.00 1.47 -6.83
C ASP A 202 -20.66 2.21 -6.84
N LEU A 203 -20.58 3.32 -7.58
CA LEU A 203 -19.42 4.20 -7.56
C LEU A 203 -19.61 5.34 -6.56
N VAL A 204 -18.54 5.65 -5.84
CA VAL A 204 -18.43 6.80 -4.96
C VAL A 204 -17.25 7.63 -5.44
N ILE A 205 -17.50 8.89 -5.79
CA ILE A 205 -16.45 9.83 -6.17
C ILE A 205 -16.42 10.94 -5.12
N VAL A 206 -15.24 11.15 -4.52
CA VAL A 206 -15.02 12.15 -3.48
C VAL A 206 -13.69 12.85 -3.72
N ASP A 207 -13.55 14.07 -3.22
CA ASP A 207 -12.27 14.77 -3.25
C ASP A 207 -11.46 14.47 -1.98
N GLY A 208 -10.14 14.47 -2.08
CA GLY A 208 -9.26 14.24 -0.95
C GLY A 208 -7.78 14.47 -1.25
N PRO A 209 -6.91 14.23 -0.24
CA PRO A 209 -5.47 14.36 -0.40
C PRO A 209 -4.93 13.34 -1.43
N MET A 210 -3.94 13.78 -2.18
CA MET A 210 -3.22 12.96 -3.17
C MET A 210 -1.74 12.95 -2.87
N ASP A 211 -1.05 11.94 -3.41
CA ASP A 211 0.40 11.85 -3.33
C ASP A 211 1.09 13.08 -3.94
N ASP A 212 2.26 13.43 -3.41
CA ASP A 212 3.06 14.57 -3.88
C ASP A 212 3.45 14.42 -5.37
N LEU A 213 3.56 13.17 -5.82
CA LEU A 213 4.06 12.71 -7.11
C LEU A 213 2.91 12.30 -8.05
N ASP A 214 1.64 12.42 -7.64
CA ASP A 214 0.50 12.12 -8.51
C ASP A 214 0.33 13.18 -9.61
N HIS A 215 0.92 12.91 -10.78
CA HIS A 215 0.83 13.73 -11.98
C HIS A 215 -0.59 13.81 -12.57
N ALA A 216 -1.51 12.91 -12.17
CA ALA A 216 -2.89 12.86 -12.63
C ALA A 216 -3.87 13.47 -11.61
N ALA A 217 -3.39 14.02 -10.49
CA ALA A 217 -4.24 14.74 -9.54
C ALA A 217 -4.76 16.05 -10.17
N MET A 218 -5.93 16.52 -9.71
CA MET A 218 -6.52 17.77 -10.20
C MET A 218 -5.62 18.98 -9.89
N ARG A 219 -4.99 18.96 -8.72
CA ARG A 219 -4.04 19.94 -8.24
C ARG A 219 -2.96 19.21 -7.45
N HIS A 220 -1.86 19.90 -7.19
CA HIS A 220 -0.81 19.35 -6.34
C HIS A 220 -1.36 18.93 -4.97
N ARG A 221 -1.17 17.66 -4.60
CA ARG A 221 -1.64 17.03 -3.35
C ARG A 221 -3.15 16.99 -3.14
N PHE A 222 -3.96 17.25 -4.17
CA PHE A 222 -5.42 17.26 -4.04
C PHE A 222 -6.11 16.83 -5.33
N GLY A 223 -7.08 15.92 -5.22
CA GLY A 223 -7.84 15.46 -6.38
C GLY A 223 -8.97 14.50 -6.02
N GLY A 224 -9.54 13.87 -7.05
CA GLY A 224 -10.62 12.92 -6.92
C GLY A 224 -10.14 11.52 -6.50
N LYS A 225 -10.97 10.84 -5.73
CA LYS A 225 -10.86 9.45 -5.29
C LYS A 225 -12.06 8.67 -5.77
N LEU A 226 -11.85 7.40 -6.11
CA LEU A 226 -12.88 6.49 -6.57
C LEU A 226 -13.03 5.32 -5.60
N GLY A 227 -14.24 5.13 -5.09
CA GLY A 227 -14.67 3.93 -4.40
C GLY A 227 -15.56 3.10 -5.31
N VAL A 228 -15.33 1.79 -5.38
CA VAL A 228 -16.11 0.84 -6.17
C VAL A 228 -16.67 -0.23 -5.22
N ASP A 229 -17.99 -0.24 -5.03
CA ASP A 229 -18.69 -1.31 -4.32
C ASP A 229 -18.94 -2.47 -5.30
N ALA A 230 -17.96 -3.36 -5.44
CA ALA A 230 -18.03 -4.57 -6.24
C ALA A 230 -18.49 -5.80 -5.44
N THR A 231 -19.05 -5.61 -4.23
CA THR A 231 -19.62 -6.72 -3.48
C THR A 231 -20.84 -7.26 -4.19
N GLU A 232 -21.18 -8.50 -3.89
CA GLU A 232 -22.50 -9.02 -4.21
C GLU A 232 -23.57 -8.15 -3.57
N LYS A 233 -24.68 -8.01 -4.28
CA LYS A 233 -25.80 -7.19 -3.83
C LYS A 233 -26.86 -8.06 -3.20
N THR A 234 -27.37 -7.61 -2.05
CA THR A 234 -28.37 -8.32 -1.27
C THR A 234 -29.71 -7.59 -1.34
N GLU A 235 -30.77 -8.23 -0.83
CA GLU A 235 -32.09 -7.60 -0.70
C GLU A 235 -32.02 -6.25 0.04
N ALA A 236 -31.12 -6.14 1.02
CA ALA A 236 -30.95 -4.93 1.81
C ALA A 236 -30.41 -3.75 0.96
N ASP A 237 -29.73 -4.00 -0.16
CA ASP A 237 -29.30 -2.97 -1.11
C ASP A 237 -30.47 -2.43 -1.97
N GLY A 238 -31.69 -2.93 -1.77
CA GLY A 238 -32.90 -2.45 -2.44
C GLY A 238 -33.02 -2.90 -3.90
N ILE A 239 -32.31 -3.97 -4.27
CA ILE A 239 -32.34 -4.53 -5.62
C ILE A 239 -33.41 -5.63 -5.65
N GLY A 240 -34.45 -5.43 -6.46
CA GLY A 240 -35.58 -6.37 -6.56
C GLY A 240 -35.25 -7.70 -7.25
N GLN A 241 -34.03 -7.85 -7.79
CA GLN A 241 -33.56 -9.07 -8.42
C GLN A 241 -32.61 -9.81 -7.46
N PRO A 242 -32.77 -11.14 -7.27
CA PRO A 242 -31.84 -11.92 -6.46
C PRO A 242 -30.46 -11.97 -7.13
N TRP A 243 -29.41 -12.09 -6.31
CA TRP A 243 -28.07 -12.32 -6.81
C TRP A 243 -27.95 -13.72 -7.43
N PRO A 244 -27.36 -13.86 -8.63
CA PRO A 244 -27.23 -15.16 -9.27
C PRO A 244 -26.19 -16.04 -8.57
N GLU A 245 -26.35 -17.36 -8.67
CA GLU A 245 -25.32 -18.32 -8.26
C GLU A 245 -24.13 -18.28 -9.24
N GLU A 246 -22.93 -18.49 -8.70
CA GLU A 246 -21.73 -18.63 -9.51
C GLU A 246 -21.66 -19.97 -10.21
N ILE A 247 -21.15 -19.96 -11.45
CA ILE A 247 -20.89 -21.19 -12.18
C ILE A 247 -19.64 -21.84 -11.60
N VAL A 248 -19.83 -22.90 -10.82
CA VAL A 248 -18.75 -23.70 -10.25
C VAL A 248 -18.79 -25.13 -10.80
N MET A 249 -17.61 -25.71 -11.01
CA MET A 249 -17.48 -27.14 -11.30
C MET A 249 -17.90 -27.94 -10.06
N SER A 250 -18.69 -29.01 -10.24
CA SER A 250 -19.06 -29.86 -9.12
C SER A 250 -17.84 -30.50 -8.47
N GLU A 251 -17.91 -30.74 -7.16
CA GLU A 251 -16.78 -31.30 -6.43
C GLU A 251 -16.40 -32.72 -6.86
N ASP A 252 -17.37 -33.53 -7.29
CA ASP A 252 -17.10 -34.85 -7.85
C ASP A 252 -16.23 -34.78 -9.12
N ILE A 253 -16.48 -33.79 -9.97
CA ILE A 253 -15.70 -33.60 -11.19
C ILE A 253 -14.33 -32.99 -10.89
N ARG A 254 -14.26 -32.01 -9.97
CA ARG A 254 -12.97 -31.49 -9.49
C ARG A 254 -12.10 -32.61 -8.94
N ALA A 255 -12.64 -33.43 -8.04
CA ALA A 255 -11.93 -34.56 -7.46
C ALA A 255 -11.52 -35.60 -8.51
N LEU A 256 -12.39 -35.90 -9.48
CA LEU A 256 -12.06 -36.80 -10.58
C LEU A 256 -10.87 -36.30 -11.41
N VAL A 257 -10.92 -35.04 -11.85
CA VAL A 257 -9.89 -34.42 -12.69
C VAL A 257 -8.58 -34.28 -11.92
N THR A 258 -8.62 -33.83 -10.66
CA THR A 258 -7.43 -33.72 -9.80
C THR A 258 -6.75 -35.08 -9.60
N ARG A 259 -7.51 -36.15 -9.31
CA ARG A 259 -6.94 -37.50 -9.15
C ARG A 259 -6.24 -38.00 -10.42
N ARG A 260 -6.78 -37.65 -11.58
CA ARG A 260 -6.30 -38.11 -12.90
C ARG A 260 -5.36 -37.10 -13.57
N TRP A 261 -4.97 -36.01 -12.90
CA TRP A 261 -4.23 -34.90 -13.52
C TRP A 261 -2.96 -35.36 -14.25
N ALA A 262 -2.19 -36.25 -13.62
CA ALA A 262 -0.97 -36.82 -14.19
C ALA A 262 -1.21 -37.73 -15.42
N GLU A 263 -2.41 -38.32 -15.55
CA GLU A 263 -2.77 -39.15 -16.71
C GLU A 263 -2.98 -38.33 -17.98
N TYR A 264 -3.23 -37.02 -17.86
CA TYR A 264 -3.56 -36.15 -18.98
C TYR A 264 -2.33 -35.62 -19.73
N GLY A 265 -1.12 -35.76 -19.17
CA GLY A 265 0.12 -35.29 -19.80
C GLY A 265 0.21 -33.76 -19.95
N LEU A 266 -0.45 -33.02 -19.07
CA LEU A 266 -0.45 -31.55 -18.98
C LEU A 266 0.46 -31.05 -17.85
#